data_AF-A0A829FFE0-F1
#
_entry.id   AF-A0A829FFE0-F1
#
_cell.length_a   1.000
_cell.length_b   1.000
_cell.length_c   1.000
_cell.angle_alpha   90.00
_cell.angle_beta   90.00
_cell.angle_gamma   90.00
#
_symmetry.space_group_name_H-M   'P 1'
#
loop_
_entity.id
_entity.type
_entity.pdbx_description
1 polymer ?
#
loop_
_entity_poly.entity_id
_entity_poly.type
_entity_poly.pdbx_seq_one_letter_code
_entity_poly.pdbx_strand_id
1 'polypeptide(L)'
;MNQSKRLFVSFFSILSLFFIFPSISKAEDSAGDFGIKPVFPENQIDKAIGYFDLLVAPEQNQILEVIISNSSDEERTFEVSVNPAVTSDGGTIDYSQKKTNVR
;
A
#
# COMPACT_ATOMS: atom_id res chain seq x y z
N MET A 1 -52.73 -26.45 -6.24
CA MET A 1 -51.87 -25.36 -6.77
C MET A 1 -51.70 -25.55 -8.27
N ASN A 2 -52.04 -24.55 -9.08
CA ASN A 2 -52.12 -24.69 -10.54
C ASN A 2 -50.73 -24.85 -11.16
N GLN A 3 -50.62 -25.51 -12.33
CA GLN A 3 -49.33 -25.82 -12.98
C GLN A 3 -48.45 -24.58 -13.16
N SER A 4 -49.03 -23.42 -13.51
CA SER A 4 -48.32 -22.15 -13.62
C SER A 4 -47.72 -21.65 -12.30
N LYS A 5 -48.42 -21.85 -11.18
CA LYS A 5 -47.94 -21.49 -9.83
C LYS A 5 -46.81 -22.41 -9.38
N ARG A 6 -46.84 -23.70 -9.77
CA ARG A 6 -45.75 -24.65 -9.50
C ARG A 6 -44.49 -24.28 -10.28
N LEU A 7 -44.62 -23.91 -11.55
CA LEU A 7 -43.50 -23.45 -12.38
C LEU A 7 -42.89 -22.15 -11.84
N PHE A 8 -43.71 -21.21 -11.38
CA PHE A 8 -43.22 -19.96 -10.79
C PHE A 8 -42.44 -20.19 -9.49
N VAL A 9 -42.93 -21.08 -8.61
CA VAL A 9 -42.23 -21.44 -7.37
C VAL A 9 -40.92 -22.18 -7.66
N SER A 10 -40.91 -23.10 -8.64
CA SER A 10 -39.67 -23.78 -9.05
C SER A 10 -38.65 -22.81 -9.63
N PHE A 11 -39.08 -21.83 -10.43
CA PHE A 11 -38.19 -20.81 -11.01
C PHE A 11 -37.56 -19.94 -9.92
N PHE A 12 -38.35 -19.43 -8.97
CA PHE A 12 -37.83 -18.64 -7.85
C PHE A 12 -36.96 -19.46 -6.91
N SER A 13 -37.28 -20.75 -6.71
CA SER A 13 -36.44 -21.65 -5.91
C SER A 13 -35.07 -21.83 -6.56
N ILE A 14 -35.00 -22.02 -7.88
CA ILE A 14 -33.72 -22.15 -8.62
C ILE A 14 -32.95 -20.83 -8.64
N LEU A 15 -33.63 -19.70 -8.81
CA LEU A 15 -33.00 -18.38 -8.80
C LEU A 15 -32.36 -18.06 -7.45
N SER A 16 -32.97 -18.53 -6.35
CA SER A 16 -32.42 -18.39 -5.01
C SER A 16 -31.07 -19.08 -4.82
N LEU A 17 -30.73 -20.13 -5.58
CA LEU A 17 -29.42 -20.79 -5.45
C LEU A 17 -28.25 -19.92 -5.92
N PHE A 18 -28.48 -18.93 -6.78
CA PHE A 18 -27.42 -18.03 -7.27
C PHE A 18 -26.94 -17.02 -6.21
N PHE A 19 -27.72 -16.81 -5.14
CA PHE A 19 -27.38 -15.85 -4.07
C PHE A 19 -26.70 -16.48 -2.85
N ILE A 20 -26.47 -17.80 -2.85
CA ILE A 20 -25.90 -18.53 -1.70
C ILE A 20 -24.35 -18.56 -1.76
N PHE A 21 -23.75 -18.21 -2.90
CA PHE A 21 -22.30 -18.18 -3.02
C PHE A 21 -21.74 -16.88 -2.45
N PRO A 22 -20.88 -16.93 -1.41
CA PRO A 22 -20.18 -15.75 -0.95
C PRO A 22 -19.22 -15.28 -2.06
N SER A 23 -19.25 -13.99 -2.38
CA SER A 23 -18.23 -13.36 -3.21
C SER A 23 -16.92 -13.33 -2.41
N ILE A 24 -16.01 -14.27 -2.70
CA ILE A 24 -14.68 -14.27 -2.12
C ILE A 24 -13.83 -13.26 -2.90
N SER A 25 -13.71 -12.05 -2.38
CA SER A 25 -12.68 -11.11 -2.84
C SER A 25 -11.36 -11.44 -2.18
N LYS A 26 -10.31 -11.68 -2.96
CA LYS A 26 -8.95 -11.59 -2.46
C LYS A 26 -8.52 -10.14 -2.58
N ALA A 27 -8.29 -9.48 -1.44
CA ALA A 27 -7.45 -8.30 -1.46
C ALA A 27 -6.04 -8.80 -1.78
N GLU A 28 -5.48 -8.35 -2.90
CA GLU A 28 -4.05 -8.49 -3.11
C GLU A 28 -3.41 -7.59 -2.06
N ASP A 29 -2.85 -8.21 -1.02
CA ASP A 29 -2.02 -7.51 -0.06
C ASP A 29 -0.72 -7.19 -0.77
N SER A 30 -0.74 -6.15 -1.60
CA SER A 30 0.40 -5.66 -2.35
C SER A 30 1.39 -4.91 -1.44
N ALA A 31 1.32 -5.13 -0.12
CA ALA A 31 2.47 -4.91 0.74
C ALA A 31 3.54 -5.88 0.26
N GLY A 32 4.29 -5.44 -0.75
CA GLY A 32 5.20 -6.26 -1.52
C GLY A 32 6.16 -6.98 -0.59
N ASP A 33 6.66 -8.12 -1.04
CA ASP A 33 7.62 -8.96 -0.30
C ASP A 33 8.99 -8.26 -0.13
N PHE A 34 9.00 -7.00 0.26
CA PHE A 34 10.15 -6.20 0.58
C PHE A 34 9.79 -5.19 1.68
N GLY A 35 10.74 -4.93 2.56
CA GLY A 35 10.60 -3.94 3.63
C GLY A 35 11.68 -2.87 3.51
N ILE A 36 11.34 -1.62 3.86
CA ILE A 36 12.30 -0.50 3.94
C ILE A 36 12.37 -0.03 5.38
N LYS A 37 13.58 0.11 5.92
CA LYS A 37 13.81 0.64 7.27
C LYS A 37 14.91 1.71 7.24
N PRO A 38 14.72 2.86 7.91
CA PRO A 38 15.79 3.83 8.08
C PRO A 38 16.90 3.31 9.00
N VAL A 39 18.14 3.68 8.68
CA VAL A 39 19.27 3.60 9.62
C VAL A 39 19.37 4.98 10.27
N PHE A 40 18.96 5.06 11.55
CA PHE A 40 18.88 6.35 12.22
C PHE A 40 20.26 6.92 12.55
N PRO A 41 20.58 8.15 12.10
CA PRO A 41 21.80 8.86 12.49
C PRO A 41 21.71 9.37 13.93
N GLU A 42 22.81 9.89 14.45
CA GLU A 42 22.89 10.39 15.84
C GLU A 42 21.95 11.56 16.13
N ASN A 43 21.65 12.38 15.12
CA ASN A 43 20.77 13.55 15.24
C ASN A 43 19.28 13.26 15.00
N GLN A 44 18.88 11.98 14.98
CA GLN A 44 17.46 11.60 15.02
C GLN A 44 16.84 11.97 16.38
N ILE A 45 15.74 12.72 16.35
CA ILE A 45 15.03 13.19 17.55
C ILE A 45 14.32 12.03 18.26
N ASP A 46 13.54 11.24 17.52
CA ASP A 46 12.83 10.07 18.05
C ASP A 46 13.23 8.79 17.31
N LYS A 47 13.74 7.79 18.02
CA LYS A 47 14.15 6.50 17.45
C LYS A 47 13.02 5.45 17.43
N ALA A 48 11.85 5.76 18.00
CA ALA A 48 10.70 4.86 18.06
C ALA A 48 9.77 4.98 16.84
N ILE A 49 9.94 6.04 16.03
CA ILE A 49 9.16 6.28 14.80
C ILE A 49 9.79 5.60 13.58
N GLY A 50 9.03 5.45 12.50
CA GLY A 50 9.45 4.74 11.28
C GLY A 50 10.03 5.62 10.17
N TYR A 51 10.27 6.91 10.43
CA TYR A 51 10.73 7.90 9.45
C TYR A 51 11.81 8.81 10.04
N PHE A 52 12.56 9.51 9.18
CA PHE A 52 13.60 10.45 9.61
C PHE A 52 12.97 11.71 10.21
N ASP A 53 13.31 12.01 11.46
CA ASP A 53 12.97 13.23 12.19
C ASP A 53 14.28 13.79 12.75
N LEU A 54 14.95 14.62 11.94
CA LEU A 54 16.34 14.98 12.13
C LEU A 54 16.47 16.39 12.66
N LEU A 55 17.23 16.54 13.74
CA LEU A 55 17.70 17.86 14.17
C LEU A 55 18.86 18.29 13.27
N VAL A 56 18.64 19.34 12.48
CA VAL A 56 19.61 19.84 11.49
C VAL A 56 19.83 21.35 11.63
N ALA A 57 21.03 21.80 11.28
CA ALA A 57 21.30 23.22 11.07
C ALA A 57 20.93 23.64 9.62
N PRO A 58 20.65 24.93 9.37
CA PRO A 58 20.51 25.45 8.01
C PRO A 58 21.73 25.08 7.14
N GLU A 59 21.50 24.69 5.89
CA GLU A 59 22.54 24.28 4.92
C GLU A 59 23.36 23.03 5.30
N GLN A 60 22.96 22.28 6.34
CA GLN A 60 23.63 21.04 6.71
C GLN A 60 23.39 19.93 5.68
N ASN A 61 24.49 19.36 5.17
CA ASN A 61 24.47 18.17 4.33
C ASN A 61 24.81 16.93 5.18
N GLN A 62 24.05 15.85 5.00
CA GLN A 62 24.32 14.56 5.64
C GLN A 62 23.88 13.41 4.72
N ILE A 63 24.54 12.27 4.85
CA ILE A 63 24.17 11.03 4.17
C ILE A 63 23.11 10.33 5.01
N LEU A 64 22.03 9.89 4.37
CA LEU A 64 21.00 9.06 4.98
C LEU A 64 21.06 7.66 4.40
N GLU A 65 20.92 6.66 5.26
CA GLU A 65 21.00 5.26 4.90
C GLU A 65 19.67 4.55 5.18
N VAL A 66 19.30 3.65 4.28
CA VAL A 66 18.12 2.80 4.43
C VAL A 66 18.52 1.36 4.16
N ILE A 67 17.85 0.44 4.86
CA ILE A 67 17.95 -0.99 4.61
C ILE A 67 16.72 -1.40 3.81
N ILE A 68 16.95 -1.98 2.64
CA ILE A 68 15.92 -2.66 1.85
C ILE A 68 16.09 -4.16 2.09
N SER A 69 15.03 -4.79 2.56
CA SER A 69 14.96 -6.24 2.76
C SER A 69 14.10 -6.84 1.65
N ASN A 70 14.56 -7.92 1.02
CA ASN A 70 13.75 -8.75 0.14
C ASN A 70 13.25 -9.93 0.97
N SER A 71 11.94 -10.02 1.16
CA SER A 71 11.24 -11.06 1.91
C SER A 71 10.64 -12.13 1.00
N SER A 72 10.88 -12.08 -0.31
CA SER A 72 10.46 -13.14 -1.24
C SER A 72 11.53 -14.23 -1.38
N ASP A 73 11.10 -15.37 -1.91
CA ASP A 73 11.98 -16.51 -2.23
C ASP A 73 12.76 -16.32 -3.55
N GLU A 74 12.54 -15.21 -4.26
CA GLU A 74 13.11 -14.93 -5.58
C GLU A 74 14.02 -13.69 -5.55
N GLU A 75 15.00 -13.64 -6.45
CA GLU A 75 15.85 -12.45 -6.63
C GLU A 75 15.03 -11.25 -7.14
N ARG A 76 15.32 -10.04 -6.62
CA ARG A 76 14.63 -8.80 -7.01
C ARG A 76 15.60 -7.67 -7.27
N THR A 77 15.29 -6.89 -8.30
CA THR A 77 15.94 -5.61 -8.61
C THR A 77 15.04 -4.47 -8.16
N PHE A 78 15.61 -3.52 -7.41
CA PHE A 78 14.89 -2.36 -6.88
C PHE A 78 15.35 -1.07 -7.57
N GLU A 79 14.39 -0.28 -8.07
CA GLU A 79 14.63 1.11 -8.46
C GLU A 79 14.33 2.02 -7.25
N VAL A 80 15.31 2.82 -6.83
CA VAL A 80 15.19 3.68 -5.67
C VAL A 80 15.21 5.14 -6.13
N SER A 81 14.23 5.91 -5.68
CA SER A 81 14.16 7.36 -5.93
C SER A 81 13.70 8.09 -4.67
N VAL A 82 14.21 9.31 -4.48
CA VAL A 82 13.81 10.18 -3.36
C VAL A 82 12.74 11.14 -3.87
N ASN A 83 11.53 11.01 -3.33
CA ASN A 83 10.38 11.85 -3.70
C ASN A 83 9.90 12.67 -2.50
N PRO A 84 9.49 13.93 -2.71
CA PRO A 84 8.82 14.70 -1.66
C PRO A 84 7.48 14.06 -1.30
N ALA A 85 7.13 14.11 -0.01
CA ALA A 85 5.78 13.82 0.44
C ALA A 85 4.86 14.99 0.11
N VAL A 86 3.71 14.72 -0.49
CA VAL A 86 2.68 15.72 -0.77
C VAL A 86 1.32 15.22 -0.29
N THR A 87 0.38 16.13 -0.05
CA THR A 87 -1.00 15.77 0.29
C THR A 87 -1.77 15.43 -0.99
N SER A 88 -2.31 14.23 -1.07
CA SER A 88 -3.18 13.81 -2.18
C SER A 88 -4.53 14.53 -2.13
N ASP A 89 -5.28 14.50 -3.24
CA ASP A 89 -6.66 15.01 -3.29
C ASP A 89 -7.59 14.33 -2.26
N GLY A 90 -7.26 13.08 -1.88
CA GLY A 90 -7.96 12.32 -0.84
C GLY A 90 -7.50 12.62 0.59
N GLY A 91 -6.56 13.55 0.79
CA GLY A 91 -6.04 13.93 2.10
C GLY A 91 -5.06 12.93 2.71
N THR A 92 -4.48 12.04 1.90
CA THR A 92 -3.46 11.07 2.32
C THR A 92 -2.07 11.55 1.93
N ILE A 93 -1.02 10.96 2.49
CA ILE A 93 0.35 11.22 2.05
C ILE A 93 0.59 10.51 0.71
N ASP A 94 1.14 11.23 -0.26
CA ASP A 94 1.50 10.75 -1.59
C ASP A 94 2.99 10.99 -1.86
N TYR A 95 3.67 9.96 -2.37
CA TYR A 95 5.09 9.94 -2.72
C TYR A 95 5.32 9.62 -4.21
N SER A 96 4.25 9.56 -5.01
CA SER A 96 4.31 9.23 -6.44
C SER A 96 4.83 10.38 -7.30
N GLN A 97 4.79 11.61 -6.77
CA GLN A 97 5.23 12.80 -7.49
C GLN A 97 6.76 12.88 -7.47
N LYS A 98 7.37 12.63 -8.63
CA LYS A 98 8.79 12.92 -8.83
C LYS A 98 9.00 14.43 -8.72
N LYS A 99 10.05 14.86 -8.02
CA LYS A 99 10.48 16.26 -8.01
C LYS A 99 10.85 16.66 -9.44
N THR A 100 9.92 17.27 -10.18
CA THR A 100 10.23 17.91 -11.45
C THR A 100 11.17 19.06 -11.13
N ASN A 101 12.39 19.04 -11.67
CA ASN A 101 13.34 20.14 -11.53
C ASN A 101 12.65 21.45 -11.93
N VAL A 102 12.30 22.29 -10.96
CA VAL A 102 11.90 23.67 -11.21
C VAL A 102 13.20 24.40 -11.52
N ARG A 103 13.29 24.90 -12.75
CA ARG A 103 14.39 25.74 -13.25
C ARG A 103 14.54 27.00 -12.42
#